data_AF-A0A3B8WPW3-F1
#
_entry.id   AF-A0A3B8WPW3-F1
#
_cell.length_a   1.000
_cell.length_b   1.000
_cell.length_c   1.000
_cell.angle_alpha   90.00
_cell.angle_beta   90.00
_cell.angle_gamma   90.00
#
_symmetry.space_group_name_H-M   'P 1'
#
loop_
_entity.id
_entity.type
_entity.pdbx_description
1 polymer ?
#
loop_
_entity_poly.entity_id
_entity_poly.type
_entity_poly.pdbx_seq_one_letter_code
_entity_poly.pdbx_strand_id
1 'polypeptide(L)'
;PFVFWPVLDEALLELALHCIPSGHLEALFRRLLNNIKEHRSGFPDLIRFVPDAEQPEQRYEMIEVKGPGDRLQDHQVRWLQFFARQGIPASVCYVRWQDDEARG
;
A
#
# COMPACT_ATOMS: atom_id res chain seq x y z
N PRO A 1 -20.07 -0.95 0.10
CA PRO A 1 -19.59 -1.69 -1.10
C PRO A 1 -18.05 -1.77 -1.04
N PHE A 2 -17.42 -2.80 -1.63
CA PHE A 2 -15.95 -2.99 -1.60
C PHE A 2 -15.26 -2.64 -2.92
N VAL A 3 -16.02 -2.41 -3.98
CA VAL A 3 -15.49 -2.04 -5.29
C VAL A 3 -15.79 -0.59 -5.57
N PHE A 4 -14.75 0.17 -5.90
CA PHE A 4 -14.81 1.56 -6.29
C PHE A 4 -14.55 1.66 -7.79
N TRP A 5 -15.57 1.36 -8.60
CA TRP A 5 -15.46 1.29 -10.07
C TRP A 5 -14.86 2.54 -10.75
N PRO A 6 -15.12 3.78 -10.30
CA PRO A 6 -14.57 4.96 -10.99
C PRO A 6 -13.05 5.07 -10.98
N VAL A 7 -12.36 4.38 -10.08
CA VAL A 7 -10.88 4.38 -9.98
C VAL A 7 -10.24 3.11 -10.51
N LEU A 8 -11.03 2.13 -10.94
CA LEU A 8 -10.57 0.82 -11.39
C LEU A 8 -10.96 0.61 -12.84
N ASP A 9 -10.09 1.02 -13.75
CA ASP A 9 -10.18 0.63 -15.15
C ASP A 9 -9.60 -0.79 -15.38
N GLU A 10 -9.87 -1.34 -16.56
CA GLU A 10 -9.45 -2.69 -16.94
C GLU A 10 -7.93 -2.84 -16.95
N ALA A 11 -7.20 -1.85 -17.47
CA ALA A 11 -5.74 -1.88 -17.55
C ALA A 11 -5.08 -1.90 -16.16
N LEU A 12 -5.60 -1.10 -15.21
CA LEU A 12 -5.14 -1.10 -13.83
C LEU A 12 -5.45 -2.44 -13.14
N LEU A 13 -6.62 -3.02 -13.40
CA LEU A 13 -6.99 -4.31 -12.86
C LEU A 13 -6.06 -5.42 -13.37
N GLU A 14 -5.79 -5.46 -14.68
CA GLU A 14 -4.87 -6.42 -15.28
C GLU A 14 -3.44 -6.26 -14.73
N LEU A 15 -2.96 -5.02 -14.61
CA LEU A 15 -1.65 -4.72 -14.03
C LEU A 15 -1.56 -5.20 -12.58
N ALA A 16 -2.59 -4.93 -11.78
CA ALA A 16 -2.65 -5.38 -10.39
C ALA A 16 -2.64 -6.91 -10.28
N LEU A 17 -3.42 -7.61 -11.11
CA LEU A 17 -3.46 -9.07 -11.14
C LEU A 17 -2.15 -9.68 -11.65
N HIS A 18 -1.43 -9.00 -12.53
CA HIS A 18 -0.11 -9.42 -13.00
C HIS A 18 0.98 -9.28 -11.92
N CYS A 19 0.91 -8.21 -11.12
CA CYS A 19 1.95 -7.86 -10.17
C CYS A 19 1.74 -8.45 -8.77
N ILE A 20 0.49 -8.62 -8.32
CA ILE A 20 0.19 -9.04 -6.94
C ILE A 20 0.03 -10.57 -6.89
N PRO A 21 0.88 -11.29 -6.14
CA PRO A 21 0.72 -12.72 -5.93
C PRO A 21 -0.65 -13.05 -5.31
N SER A 22 -1.30 -14.10 -5.80
CA SER A 22 -2.61 -14.53 -5.29
C SER A 22 -2.62 -14.83 -3.79
N GLY A 23 -1.52 -15.37 -3.24
CA GLY A 23 -1.36 -15.60 -1.81
C GLY A 23 -1.41 -14.32 -0.97
N HIS A 24 -0.91 -13.19 -1.50
CA HIS A 24 -1.00 -11.90 -0.83
C HIS A 24 -2.44 -11.37 -0.86
N LEU A 25 -3.15 -11.51 -1.99
CA LEU A 25 -4.58 -11.17 -2.07
C LEU A 25 -5.42 -11.99 -1.08
N GLU A 26 -5.17 -13.30 -0.99
CA GLU A 26 -5.84 -14.16 -0.03
C GLU A 26 -5.62 -13.68 1.41
N ALA A 27 -4.37 -13.40 1.80
CA ALA A 27 -4.04 -12.92 3.12
C ALA A 27 -4.76 -11.60 3.45
N LEU A 28 -4.75 -10.65 2.50
CA LEU A 28 -5.44 -9.36 2.61
C LEU A 28 -6.95 -9.55 2.81
N PHE A 29 -7.59 -10.38 1.98
CA PHE A 29 -9.02 -10.62 2.05
C PHE A 29 -9.42 -11.34 3.33
N ARG A 30 -8.66 -12.34 3.77
CA ARG A 30 -8.90 -13.02 5.06
C ARG A 30 -8.83 -12.03 6.22
N ARG A 31 -7.82 -11.16 6.25
CA ARG A 31 -7.72 -10.12 7.29
C ARG A 31 -8.93 -9.19 7.25
N LEU A 32 -9.31 -8.67 6.08
CA LEU A 32 -10.47 -7.79 5.94
C LEU A 32 -11.77 -8.46 6.39
N LEU A 33 -12.00 -9.72 6.01
CA LEU A 33 -13.20 -10.48 6.38
C LEU A 33 -13.28 -10.79 7.88
N ASN A 34 -12.14 -11.00 8.55
CA ASN A 34 -12.11 -11.28 9.99
C ASN A 34 -12.64 -10.12 10.85
N ASN A 35 -12.44 -8.87 10.43
CA ASN A 35 -13.07 -7.72 11.07
C ASN A 35 -13.14 -6.52 10.11
N ILE A 36 -14.24 -6.44 9.36
CA ILE A 36 -14.42 -5.41 8.33
C ILE A 36 -14.38 -4.00 8.91
N LYS A 37 -14.97 -3.76 10.10
CA LYS A 37 -15.04 -2.43 10.70
C LYS A 37 -13.66 -1.92 11.10
N GLU A 38 -12.87 -2.77 11.75
CA GLU A 38 -11.55 -2.39 12.25
C GLU A 38 -10.46 -2.38 11.17
N HIS A 39 -10.54 -3.28 10.19
CA HIS A 39 -9.47 -3.46 9.20
C HIS A 39 -9.64 -2.62 7.93
N ARG A 40 -10.72 -1.86 7.77
CA ARG A 40 -10.87 -0.95 6.63
C ARG A 40 -10.05 0.34 6.74
N SER A 41 -9.58 0.70 7.93
CA SER A 41 -8.84 1.95 8.16
C SER A 41 -7.33 1.73 8.18
N GLY A 42 -6.57 2.74 7.74
CA GLY A 42 -5.11 2.73 7.80
C GLY A 42 -4.42 1.82 6.80
N PHE A 43 -5.11 1.46 5.71
CA PHE A 43 -4.46 0.83 4.56
C PHE A 43 -3.53 1.85 3.88
N PRO A 44 -2.37 1.44 3.33
CA PRO A 44 -1.42 2.37 2.72
C PRO A 44 -2.01 3.26 1.63
N ASP A 45 -1.51 4.48 1.55
CA ASP A 45 -2.01 5.51 0.63
C ASP A 45 -1.80 5.14 -0.84
N LEU A 46 -0.66 4.51 -1.15
CA LEU A 46 -0.24 4.21 -2.51
C LEU A 46 0.09 2.72 -2.68
N ILE A 47 -0.07 2.25 -3.92
CA ILE A 47 0.53 1.03 -4.43
C ILE A 47 1.38 1.39 -5.65
N ARG A 48 2.60 0.87 -5.70
CA ARG A 48 3.50 1.00 -6.84
C ARG A 48 3.59 -0.35 -7.55
N PHE A 49 3.54 -0.35 -8.88
CA PHE A 49 3.74 -1.55 -9.72
C PHE A 49 5.05 -1.43 -10.51
N VAL A 50 5.78 -2.54 -10.60
CA VAL A 50 7.02 -2.70 -11.36
C VAL A 50 6.93 -4.04 -12.11
N PRO A 51 6.10 -4.13 -13.17
CA PRO A 51 5.74 -5.41 -13.78
C PRO A 51 6.95 -6.20 -14.31
N ASP A 52 7.98 -5.49 -14.76
CA ASP A 52 9.21 -6.09 -15.32
C ASP A 52 10.21 -6.56 -14.25
N ALA A 53 9.89 -6.45 -12.96
CA ALA A 53 10.77 -6.96 -11.91
C ALA A 53 10.89 -8.50 -11.99
N GLU A 54 12.13 -8.97 -11.89
CA GLU A 54 12.46 -10.39 -12.04
C GLU A 54 11.74 -11.27 -11.02
N GLN A 55 11.69 -10.80 -9.77
CA GLN A 55 11.06 -11.50 -8.65
C GLN A 55 9.61 -11.02 -8.46
N PRO A 56 8.61 -11.92 -8.37
CA PRO A 56 7.20 -11.55 -8.18
C PRO A 56 6.96 -10.63 -6.98
N GLU A 57 7.68 -10.84 -5.88
CA GLU A 57 7.62 -10.03 -4.66
C GLU A 57 8.19 -8.62 -4.84
N GLN A 58 8.88 -8.33 -5.94
CA GLN A 58 9.38 -7.00 -6.26
C GLN A 58 8.48 -6.27 -7.27
N ARG A 59 7.46 -6.95 -7.80
CA ARG A 59 6.56 -6.38 -8.82
C ARG A 59 5.56 -5.38 -8.26
N TYR A 60 5.41 -5.32 -6.94
CA TYR A 60 4.61 -4.28 -6.32
C TYR A 60 5.11 -3.91 -4.94
N GLU A 61 4.68 -2.75 -4.46
CA GLU A 61 4.96 -2.28 -3.10
C GLU A 61 3.81 -1.42 -2.60
N MET A 62 3.42 -1.65 -1.34
CA MET A 62 2.49 -0.78 -0.62
C MET A 62 3.24 0.37 0.07
N ILE A 63 2.82 1.60 -0.11
CA ILE A 63 3.55 2.77 0.40
C ILE A 63 2.60 3.65 1.22
N GLU A 64 2.96 3.84 2.49
CA GLU A 64 2.32 4.81 3.38
C GLU A 64 3.11 6.12 3.33
N VAL A 65 2.46 7.25 3.04
CA VAL A 65 3.13 8.55 2.91
C VAL A 65 3.01 9.32 4.22
N LYS A 66 4.11 9.97 4.63
CA LYS A 66 4.14 10.84 5.82
C LYS A 66 4.73 12.19 5.50
N GLY A 67 3.93 13.24 5.74
CA GLY A 67 4.36 14.62 5.65
C GLY A 67 5.26 15.04 6.81
N PRO A 68 5.84 16.25 6.75
CA PRO A 68 6.59 16.82 7.85
C PRO A 68 5.75 16.91 9.12
N GLY A 69 6.22 16.27 10.21
CA GLY A 69 5.52 16.25 11.51
C GLY A 69 4.50 15.11 11.66
N ASP A 70 4.16 14.40 10.58
CA ASP A 70 3.24 13.27 10.65
C ASP A 70 3.88 12.06 11.33
N ARG A 71 3.05 11.32 12.06
CA ARG A 71 3.41 10.04 12.68
C ARG A 71 2.54 8.93 12.12
N LEU A 72 3.03 7.70 12.21
CA LEU A 72 2.22 6.51 11.94
C LEU A 72 1.12 6.40 13.01
N GLN A 73 -0.11 6.24 12.57
CA GLN A 73 -1.25 5.95 13.43
C GLN A 73 -1.28 4.44 13.77
N ASP A 74 -1.85 4.08 14.93
CA ASP A 74 -1.85 2.68 15.41
C ASP A 74 -2.41 1.68 14.39
N HIS A 75 -3.46 2.06 13.65
CA HIS A 75 -4.05 1.20 12.62
C HIS A 75 -3.13 0.97 11.41
N GLN A 76 -2.27 1.92 11.06
CA GLN A 76 -1.28 1.83 9.97
C GLN A 76 -0.13 0.95 10.43
N VAL A 77 0.32 1.12 11.68
CA VAL A 77 1.32 0.22 12.30
C VAL A 77 0.82 -1.22 12.29
N ARG A 78 -0.46 -1.47 12.63
CA ARG A 78 -1.05 -2.82 12.56
C ARG A 78 -1.06 -3.40 11.16
N TRP A 79 -1.24 -2.58 10.12
CA TRP A 79 -1.14 -3.01 8.72
C TRP A 79 0.29 -3.33 8.31
N LEU A 80 1.25 -2.45 8.62
CA LEU A 80 2.67 -2.67 8.34
C LEU A 80 3.20 -3.94 9.02
N GLN A 81 2.85 -4.15 10.29
CA GLN A 81 3.18 -5.39 11.01
C GLN A 81 2.55 -6.63 10.37
N PHE A 82 1.34 -6.51 9.82
CA PHE A 82 0.71 -7.60 9.10
C PHE A 82 1.43 -7.90 7.80
N PHE A 83 1.79 -6.88 7.02
CA PHE A 83 2.55 -7.05 5.79
C PHE A 83 3.88 -7.76 6.03
N ALA A 84 4.63 -7.31 7.04
CA ALA A 84 5.88 -7.94 7.44
C ALA A 84 5.71 -9.44 7.80
N ARG A 85 4.62 -9.81 8.48
CA ARG A 85 4.31 -11.22 8.80
C ARG A 85 3.88 -12.06 7.59
N GLN A 86 3.38 -11.44 6.53
CA GLN A 86 2.90 -12.12 5.34
C GLN A 86 3.89 -12.09 4.16
N GLY A 87 5.02 -11.38 4.31
CA GLY A 87 5.94 -11.15 3.19
C GLY A 87 5.41 -10.16 2.15
N ILE A 88 4.42 -9.34 2.51
CA ILE A 88 3.90 -8.29 1.62
C ILE A 88 4.88 -7.12 1.62
N PRO A 89 5.41 -6.68 0.46
CA PRO A 89 6.33 -5.56 0.38
C PRO A 89 5.62 -4.26 0.76
N ALA A 90 6.14 -3.57 1.77
CA ALA A 90 5.61 -2.29 2.21
C ALA A 90 6.69 -1.37 2.77
N SER A 91 6.54 -0.07 2.56
CA SER A 91 7.43 0.96 3.09
C SER A 91 6.67 2.20 3.57
N VAL A 92 7.38 3.06 4.29
CA VAL A 92 6.91 4.39 4.68
C VAL A 92 7.75 5.44 3.96
N CYS A 93 7.10 6.28 3.16
CA CYS A 93 7.73 7.37 2.43
C CYS A 93 7.59 8.67 3.23
N TYR A 94 8.69 9.13 3.82
CA TYR A 94 8.75 10.42 4.51
C TYR A 94 9.13 11.53 3.53
N VAL A 95 8.19 12.43 3.26
CA VAL A 95 8.43 13.59 2.40
C VAL A 95 8.83 14.81 3.22
N ARG A 96 9.62 15.69 2.62
CA ARG A 96 10.04 16.96 3.19
C ARG A 96 9.84 18.06 2.17
N TRP A 97 9.54 19.26 2.64
CA TRP A 97 9.64 20.44 1.79
C TRP A 97 11.10 20.64 1.43
N GLN A 98 11.36 20.94 0.17
CA GLN A 98 12.64 21.51 -0.22
C GLN A 98 12.56 22.99 0.17
N ASP A 99 13.41 23.43 1.10
CA ASP A 99 13.50 24.85 1.44
C ASP A 99 13.90 25.63 0.17
N ASP A 100 13.15 26.67 -0.18
CA ASP A 100 13.59 27.63 -1.20
C ASP A 100 14.80 28.39 -0.62
N GLU A 101 16.02 27.96 -0.96
CA GLU A 101 17.22 28.80 -0.85
C GLU A 101 17.12 29.98 -1.82
N ALA A 102 16.25 30.96 -1.53
CA ALA A 102 16.21 32.23 -2.23
C ALA A 102 15.46 33.31 -1.45
N ARG A 103 16.03 33.76 -0.33
CA ARG A 103 16.00 35.20 0.05
C ARG A 103 17.34 35.59 0.66
N GLY A 104 18.33 35.68 -0.23
CA GLY A 104 19.41 36.67 -0.07
C GLY A 104 18.88 38.08 -0.31
#